data_AF-A0A8J3KTF1-F1
#
_entry.id   AF-A0A8J3KTF1-F1
#
_cell.length_a   1.000
_cell.length_b   1.000
_cell.length_c   1.000
_cell.angle_alpha   90.00
_cell.angle_beta   90.00
_cell.angle_gamma   90.00
#
_symmetry.space_group_name_H-M   'P 1'
#
loop_
_entity.id
_entity.type
_entity.pdbx_description
1 polymer ?
#
loop_
_entity_poly.entity_id
_entity_poly.type
_entity_poly.pdbx_seq_one_letter_code
_entity_poly.pdbx_strand_id
1 'polypeptide(L)' 'MTTSEFPVLRCPLCKGNDFQQELGRLDSRWGFTSHRMTLLICKNCRYILHFYDKNSIFDFD' A
#
# COMPACT_ATOMS: atom_id res chain seq x y z
N MET A 1 -10.39 -15.10 28.84
CA MET A 1 -10.74 -14.03 27.89
C MET A 1 -9.48 -13.68 27.13
N THR A 2 -9.27 -14.28 25.97
CA THR A 2 -8.13 -13.98 25.11
C THR A 2 -8.47 -12.75 24.27
N THR A 3 -8.01 -11.59 24.73
CA THR A 3 -8.11 -10.34 23.97
C THR A 3 -7.26 -10.52 22.71
N SER A 4 -7.89 -10.65 21.55
CA SER A 4 -7.19 -10.66 20.28
C SER A 4 -6.70 -9.23 19.99
N GLU A 5 -5.51 -8.88 20.49
CA GLU A 5 -4.84 -7.65 20.08
C GLU A 5 -4.36 -7.82 18.64
N PHE A 6 -5.09 -7.19 17.71
CA PHE A 6 -4.61 -7.07 16.34
C PHE A 6 -3.35 -6.18 16.32
N PRO A 7 -2.29 -6.58 15.61
CA PRO A 7 -1.08 -5.77 15.55
C PRO A 7 -1.37 -4.41 14.92
N VAL A 8 -0.97 -3.34 15.63
CA VAL A 8 -1.12 -1.96 15.16
C VAL A 8 0.04 -1.62 14.22
N LEU A 9 -0.28 -1.20 12.99
CA LEU A 9 0.71 -0.74 12.04
C LEU A 9 1.40 0.55 12.54
N ARG A 10 2.74 0.58 12.50
CA ARG A 10 3.54 1.76 12.84
C ARG A 10 4.52 2.10 11.72
N CYS A 11 4.76 3.40 11.53
CA CYS A 11 5.70 3.89 10.54
C CYS A 11 7.11 3.38 10.90
N PRO A 12 7.85 2.75 9.97
CA PRO A 12 9.17 2.22 10.28
C PRO A 12 10.18 3.30 10.61
N LEU A 13 10.01 4.51 10.06
CA LEU A 13 10.89 5.66 10.28
C LEU A 13 10.59 6.42 11.59
N CYS A 14 9.37 6.95 11.76
CA CYS A 14 9.05 7.82 12.90
C CYS A 14 8.21 7.16 14.01
N LYS A 15 7.84 5.89 13.85
CA LYS A 15 6.98 5.11 14.78
C LYS A 15 5.55 5.66 15.00
N GLY A 16 5.13 6.67 14.25
CA GLY A 16 3.75 7.17 14.22
C GLY A 16 2.76 6.13 13.68
N ASN A 17 1.48 6.28 14.04
CA ASN A 17 0.38 5.37 13.69
C ASN A 17 -0.74 6.03 12.86
N ASP A 18 -0.59 7.33 12.52
CA ASP A 18 -1.54 8.05 11.67
C ASP A 18 -1.05 8.05 10.21
N PHE A 19 -1.92 7.55 9.33
CA PHE A 19 -1.65 7.38 7.91
C PHE A 19 -2.79 7.95 7.07
N GLN A 20 -2.43 8.55 5.95
CA GLN A 20 -3.33 8.82 4.84
C GLN A 20 -3.28 7.60 3.91
N GLN A 21 -4.45 7.07 3.55
CA GLN A 21 -4.55 5.95 2.63
C GLN A 21 -4.91 6.44 1.23
N GLU A 22 -4.17 5.96 0.23
CA GLU A 22 -4.43 6.22 -1.18
C GLU A 22 -4.37 4.94 -2.00
N LEU A 23 -4.99 4.96 -3.17
CA LEU A 23 -4.88 3.90 -4.16
C LEU A 23 -3.90 4.34 -5.25
N GLY A 24 -2.88 3.52 -5.48
CA GLY A 24 -1.91 3.68 -6.54
C GLY A 24 -2.15 2.71 -7.70
N ARG A 25 -1.80 3.16 -8.90
CA ARG A 25 -1.67 2.32 -10.09
C ARG A 25 -0.25 2.46 -10.63
N LEU A 26 0.40 1.34 -10.91
CA LEU A 26 1.72 1.29 -11.52
C LEU A 26 1.68 0.38 -12.74
N ASP A 27 1.92 0.96 -13.92
CA ASP A 27 2.01 0.19 -15.15
C ASP A 27 3.42 -0.35 -15.34
N SER A 28 3.51 -1.60 -15.81
CA SER A 28 4.78 -2.23 -16.18
C SER A 28 5.49 -1.44 -17.29
N ARG A 29 6.82 -1.58 -17.38
CA ARG A 29 7.66 -0.82 -18.34
C ARG A 29 7.18 -0.88 -19.79
N TRP A 30 6.55 -1.98 -20.19
CA TRP A 30 6.06 -2.22 -21.54
C TRP A 30 4.53 -2.14 -21.65
N GLY A 31 3.84 -1.68 -20.60
CA GLY A 31 2.39 -1.45 -20.60
C GLY A 31 1.51 -2.70 -20.53
N PHE A 32 2.07 -3.90 -20.53
CA PHE A 32 1.30 -5.16 -20.57
C PHE A 32 0.52 -5.46 -19.27
N THR A 33 1.08 -5.04 -18.15
CA THR A 33 0.53 -5.31 -16.82
C THR A 33 0.33 -4.01 -16.07
N SER A 34 -0.84 -3.83 -15.46
CA SER A 34 -1.15 -2.75 -14.53
C SER A 34 -1.26 -3.32 -13.12
N HIS A 35 -0.50 -2.77 -12.18
CA HIS A 35 -0.49 -3.16 -10.77
C HIS A 35 -1.29 -2.14 -9.94
N ARG A 36 -2.25 -2.63 -9.15
CA ARG A 36 -2.94 -1.86 -8.13
C ARG A 36 -2.25 -2.04 -6.80
N MET A 37 -2.09 -0.94 -6.07
CA MET A 37 -1.46 -0.92 -4.77
C MET A 37 -2.22 0.02 -3.83
N THR A 38 -2.17 -0.28 -2.55
CA THR A 38 -2.58 0.64 -1.50
C THR A 38 -1.34 1.34 -0.95
N LEU A 39 -1.37 2.66 -0.91
CA LEU A 39 -0.32 3.50 -0.34
C LEU A 39 -0.77 3.98 1.03
N LEU A 40 0.06 3.75 2.05
CA LEU A 40 -0.11 4.38 3.37
C LEU A 40 0.98 5.42 3.57
N ILE A 41 0.59 6.69 3.50
CA ILE A 41 1.47 7.85 3.66
C ILE A 41 1.42 8.26 5.13
N CYS A 42 2.54 8.15 5.84
CA CYS A 42 2.61 8.59 7.24
C CYS A 42 2.36 10.10 7.34
N LYS A 43 1.39 10.54 8.15
CA LYS A 43 1.10 11.98 8.28
C LYS A 43 2.20 12.75 9.03
N ASN A 44 3.03 12.06 9.81
CA ASN A 44 4.10 12.69 10.60
C ASN A 44 5.39 12.94 9.80
N CYS A 45 5.85 11.95 9.02
CA CYS A 45 7.14 12.03 8.32
C CYS A 45 7.05 11.83 6.81
N ARG A 46 5.83 11.66 6.27
CA ARG A 46 5.54 11.46 4.83
C ARG A 46 6.16 10.20 4.21
N TYR A 47 6.73 9.30 5.01
CA TYR A 47 7.16 7.99 4.54
C TYR A 47 5.99 7.18 3.97
N ILE A 48 6.20 6.57 2.81
CA ILE A 48 5.16 5.85 2.06
C ILE A 48 5.41 4.35 2.19
N LEU A 49 4.43 3.65 2.74
CA LEU A 49 4.35 2.19 2.72
C LEU A 49 3.53 1.75 1.51
N HIS A 50 4.07 0.84 0.72
CA HIS A 50 3.40 0.28 -0.46
C HIS A 50 2.91 -1.13 -0.13
N PHE A 51 1.62 -1.37 -0.31
CA PHE A 51 1.00 -2.68 -0.18
C PHE A 51 0.50 -3.11 -1.55
N TYR A 52 0.97 -4.26 -2.01
CA TYR A 52 0.58 -4.81 -3.30
C TYR A 52 -0.79 -5.50 -3.20
N ASP A 53 -1.75 -5.09 -4.02
CA ASP A 53 -3.08 -5.70 -4.02
C ASP A 53 -3.18 -6.79 -5.08
N LYS A 54 -3.12 -6.39 -6.36
CA LYS A 54 -3.25 -7.28 -7.52
C LYS A 54 -2.80 -6.59 -8.79
N ASN A 55 -2.59 -7.37 -9.85
CA ASN A 55 -2.42 -6.87 -11.20
C ASN A 55 -3.57 -7.27 -12.13
N SER A 56 -3.71 -6.51 -13.21
CA SER A 56 -4.45 -6.90 -14.41
C SER A 56 -3.48 -6.97 -15.58
N ILE A 57 -3.55 -8.06 -16.34
CA ILE A 57 -2.88 -8.21 -17.63
C ILE A 57 -3.90 -7.76 -18.68
N PHE A 58 -3.48 -6.99 -19.69
CA PHE A 58 -4.35 -6.68 -20.82
C PHE A 58 -4.76 -8.00 -21.50
N ASP A 59 -6.06 -8.31 -21.54
CA ASP A 59 -6.60 -9.34 -22.42
C ASP A 59 -6.54 -8.76 -23.84
N PHE A 60 -5.64 -9.29 -24.65
CA PHE A 60 -5.68 -9.11 -26.09
C PHE A 60 -6.56 -10.22 -26.64
N ASP A 61 -7.85 -9.93 -26.81
CA ASP A 61 -8.71 -10.56 -27.81
C ASP A 61 -9.37 -9.45 -28.63
#